data_AF-A0A2R8AZF4-F1
#
_entry.id   AF-A0A2R8AZF4-F1
#
_cell.length_a   1.000
_cell.length_b   1.000
_cell.length_c   1.000
_cell.angle_alpha   90.00
_cell.angle_beta   90.00
_cell.angle_gamma   90.00
#
_symmetry.space_group_name_H-M   'P 1'
#
loop_
_entity.id
_entity.type
_entity.pdbx_description
1 polymer ?
#
loop_
_entity_poly.entity_id
_entity_poly.type
_entity_poly.pdbx_seq_one_letter_code
_entity_poly.pdbx_strand_id
1 'polypeptide(L)'
;MVRDRDRRLNTARSATHRLGTLENPLDFMAEDHLREREVCTLIDSMVEGEPVDHEDIAMMRTFLIDDLPKHLADEESDLFPLMLERCDPDEEIDKMITRLQADHRHAIGDSPAIAALIVAQADRKKPLSETDCAKMSDFATHARRHLILENAILLPLARARLTKADLEKMRAHMLERRGQATEQGAEHAG
;
A
#
# COMPACT_ATOMS: atom_id res chain seq x y z
N MET A 1 -1.20 26.05 17.30
CA MET A 1 -0.27 26.32 16.19
C MET A 1 1.05 25.54 16.25
N VAL A 2 1.51 25.02 17.39
CA VAL A 2 2.75 24.21 17.47
C VAL A 2 2.53 22.73 17.07
N ARG A 3 1.42 22.10 17.52
CA ARG A 3 1.09 20.69 17.21
C ARG A 3 0.94 20.37 15.71
N ASP A 4 0.38 21.28 14.93
CA ASP A 4 0.12 21.13 13.49
C ASP A 4 1.42 21.20 12.64
N ARG A 5 2.44 21.87 13.16
CA ARG A 5 3.77 21.93 12.53
C ARG A 5 4.59 20.67 12.81
N ASP A 6 4.48 20.10 14.02
CA ASP A 6 5.18 18.88 14.41
C ASP A 6 4.66 17.65 13.65
N ARG A 7 3.34 17.52 13.43
CA ARG A 7 2.73 16.38 12.72
C ARG A 7 2.97 16.41 11.19
N ARG A 8 2.94 17.59 10.55
CA ARG A 8 3.37 17.78 9.13
C ARG A 8 4.85 17.53 8.88
N LEU A 9 5.71 17.93 9.81
CA LEU A 9 7.12 17.54 9.78
C LEU A 9 7.27 16.03 9.96
N ASN A 10 6.37 15.39 10.73
CA ASN A 10 6.37 13.94 10.95
C ASN A 10 5.93 13.12 9.74
N THR A 11 4.94 13.55 8.94
CA THR A 11 4.47 12.79 7.76
C THR A 11 5.46 12.82 6.60
N ALA A 12 6.01 13.99 6.27
CA ALA A 12 7.07 14.11 5.25
C ALA A 12 8.40 13.47 5.70
N ARG A 13 8.77 13.62 6.99
CA ARG A 13 9.91 12.87 7.56
C ARG A 13 9.63 11.37 7.59
N SER A 14 8.41 10.92 7.85
CA SER A 14 8.06 9.49 7.86
C SER A 14 8.21 8.84 6.48
N ALA A 15 7.87 9.52 5.38
CA ALA A 15 8.04 8.95 4.05
C ALA A 15 9.53 8.78 3.68
N THR A 16 10.34 9.82 3.91
CA THR A 16 11.80 9.75 3.68
C THR A 16 12.52 8.85 4.69
N HIS A 17 12.04 8.78 5.94
CA HIS A 17 12.58 7.91 6.97
C HIS A 17 12.27 6.43 6.71
N ARG A 18 11.05 6.11 6.24
CA ARG A 18 10.64 4.75 5.84
C ARG A 18 11.49 4.19 4.71
N LEU A 19 11.84 5.03 3.75
CA LEU A 19 12.78 4.65 2.69
C LEU A 19 14.19 4.34 3.23
N GLY A 20 14.64 5.12 4.23
CA GLY A 20 15.91 4.88 4.93
C GLY A 20 15.93 3.63 5.81
N THR A 21 14.79 3.00 6.09
CA THR A 21 14.64 1.77 6.88
C THR A 21 14.19 0.57 6.05
N LEU A 22 14.17 0.67 4.71
CA LEU A 22 13.80 -0.43 3.81
C LEU A 22 14.94 -1.47 3.76
N GLU A 23 15.06 -2.24 4.85
CA GLU A 23 16.01 -3.34 5.03
C GLU A 23 15.44 -4.66 4.49
N ASN A 24 14.23 -5.02 4.92
CA ASN A 24 13.50 -6.21 4.45
C ASN A 24 12.26 -5.79 3.64
N PRO A 25 12.17 -6.14 2.34
CA PRO A 25 11.05 -5.75 1.51
C PRO A 25 9.70 -6.33 1.99
N LEU A 26 9.68 -7.54 2.55
CA LEU A 26 8.45 -8.16 3.04
C LEU A 26 7.91 -7.49 4.31
N ASP A 27 8.80 -6.96 5.16
CA ASP A 27 8.39 -6.22 6.36
C ASP A 27 7.88 -4.82 5.97
N PHE A 28 8.53 -4.18 4.99
CA PHE A 28 8.03 -2.91 4.43
C PHE A 28 6.62 -3.06 3.84
N MET A 29 6.34 -4.14 3.10
CA MET A 29 4.99 -4.41 2.59
C MET A 29 3.98 -4.65 3.71
N ALA A 30 4.37 -5.39 4.76
CA ALA A 30 3.51 -5.57 5.92
C ALA A 30 3.18 -4.24 6.62
N GLU A 31 4.11 -3.27 6.63
CA GLU A 31 3.82 -1.91 7.11
C GLU A 31 2.87 -1.14 6.19
N ASP A 32 3.00 -1.28 4.86
CA ASP A 32 2.04 -0.71 3.91
C ASP A 32 0.64 -1.32 4.09
N HIS A 33 0.53 -2.62 4.37
CA HIS A 33 -0.75 -3.27 4.71
C HIS A 33 -1.38 -2.68 5.99
N LEU A 34 -0.59 -2.35 7.01
CA LEU A 34 -1.11 -1.72 8.22
C LEU A 34 -1.69 -0.34 7.92
N ARG A 35 -1.03 0.43 7.06
CA ARG A 35 -1.52 1.74 6.62
C ARG A 35 -2.78 1.62 5.75
N GLU A 36 -2.84 0.65 4.85
CA GLU A 36 -4.04 0.41 4.05
C GLU A 36 -5.25 0.08 4.94
N ARG A 37 -5.04 -0.76 5.98
CA ARG A 37 -6.09 -1.05 6.97
C ARG A 37 -6.52 0.19 7.76
N GLU A 38 -5.58 1.06 8.12
CA GLU A 38 -5.88 2.32 8.79
C GLU A 38 -6.73 3.23 7.88
N VAL A 39 -6.35 3.37 6.60
CA VAL A 39 -7.13 4.11 5.59
C VAL A 39 -8.53 3.53 5.44
N CYS A 40 -8.68 2.21 5.37
CA CYS A 40 -10.00 1.57 5.30
C CYS A 40 -10.84 1.88 6.55
N THR A 41 -10.23 1.90 7.73
CA THR A 41 -10.92 2.21 8.99
C THR A 41 -11.41 3.67 9.01
N LEU A 42 -10.59 4.59 8.53
CA LEU A 42 -10.97 6.00 8.40
C LEU A 42 -12.06 6.20 7.32
N ILE A 43 -12.02 5.43 6.24
CA ILE A 43 -13.11 5.40 5.25
C ILE A 43 -14.44 5.01 5.92
N ASP A 44 -14.46 3.96 6.74
CA ASP A 44 -15.67 3.53 7.44
C ASP A 44 -16.20 4.65 8.36
N SER A 45 -15.33 5.30 9.14
CA SER A 45 -15.71 6.45 9.97
C SER A 45 -16.34 7.57 9.15
N MET A 46 -15.81 7.90 7.96
CA MET A 46 -16.41 8.90 7.07
C MET A 46 -17.79 8.47 6.56
N VAL A 47 -17.96 7.19 6.21
CA VAL A 47 -19.23 6.61 5.77
C VAL A 47 -20.28 6.66 6.88
N GLU A 48 -19.86 6.42 8.13
CA GLU A 48 -20.72 6.50 9.33
C GLU A 48 -21.02 7.95 9.75
N GLY A 49 -20.41 8.94 9.09
CA GLY A 49 -20.60 10.36 9.36
C GLY A 49 -19.80 10.86 10.57
N GLU A 50 -18.81 10.09 11.03
CA GLU A 50 -17.90 10.48 12.09
C GLU A 50 -16.90 11.54 11.61
N PRO A 51 -16.49 12.47 12.49
CA PRO A 51 -15.50 13.47 12.13
C PRO A 51 -14.12 12.85 11.97
N VAL A 52 -13.49 13.06 10.81
CA VAL A 52 -12.08 12.72 10.55
C VAL A 52 -11.26 14.00 10.53
N ASP A 53 -10.08 13.98 11.16
CA ASP A 53 -9.25 15.18 11.26
C ASP A 53 -8.57 15.52 9.91
N HIS A 54 -8.15 16.78 9.73
CA HIS A 54 -7.55 17.23 8.47
C HIS A 54 -6.25 16.49 8.11
N GLU A 55 -5.57 15.93 9.10
CA GLU A 55 -4.31 15.25 8.88
C GLU A 55 -4.51 13.82 8.43
N ASP A 56 -5.48 13.13 9.01
CA ASP A 56 -5.92 11.80 8.60
C ASP A 56 -6.44 11.87 7.17
N ILE A 57 -7.20 12.91 6.81
CA ILE A 57 -7.62 13.17 5.42
C ILE A 57 -6.41 13.32 4.49
N ALA A 58 -5.41 14.11 4.90
CA ALA A 58 -4.20 14.30 4.09
C ALA A 58 -3.40 12.99 3.95
N MET A 59 -3.31 12.20 5.02
CA MET A 59 -2.66 10.89 5.05
C MET A 59 -3.37 9.91 4.11
N MET A 60 -4.69 9.77 4.21
CA MET A 60 -5.49 8.90 3.34
C MET A 60 -5.31 9.28 1.87
N ARG A 61 -5.36 10.58 1.55
CA ARG A 61 -5.15 11.08 0.18
C ARG A 61 -3.75 10.71 -0.32
N THR A 62 -2.71 10.98 0.47
CA THR A 62 -1.33 10.61 0.10
C THR A 62 -1.19 9.10 -0.08
N PHE A 63 -1.79 8.30 0.81
CA PHE A 63 -1.74 6.86 0.68
C PHE A 63 -2.41 6.39 -0.63
N LEU A 64 -3.64 6.80 -0.89
CA LEU A 64 -4.42 6.37 -2.06
C LEU A 64 -3.81 6.82 -3.40
N ILE A 65 -3.18 7.99 -3.44
CA ILE A 65 -2.65 8.58 -4.69
C ILE A 65 -1.17 8.24 -4.92
N ASP A 66 -0.37 8.23 -3.84
CA ASP A 66 1.08 8.11 -3.94
C ASP A 66 1.59 6.75 -3.48
N ASP A 67 1.17 6.25 -2.31
CA ASP A 67 1.74 5.04 -1.72
C ASP A 67 1.15 3.75 -2.33
N LEU A 68 -0.18 3.64 -2.39
CA LEU A 68 -0.90 2.44 -2.84
C LEU A 68 -0.48 2.00 -4.25
N PRO A 69 -0.40 2.87 -5.27
CA PRO A 69 0.06 2.44 -6.59
C PRO A 69 1.48 1.87 -6.61
N LYS A 70 2.36 2.36 -5.72
CA LYS A 70 3.74 1.85 -5.61
C LYS A 70 3.78 0.50 -4.89
N HIS A 71 2.99 0.35 -3.82
CA HIS A 71 2.83 -0.90 -3.10
C HIS A 71 2.32 -2.02 -4.01
N LEU A 72 1.22 -1.79 -4.74
CA LEU A 72 0.68 -2.78 -5.68
C LEU A 72 1.67 -3.09 -6.81
N ALA A 73 2.46 -2.11 -7.26
CA ALA A 73 3.51 -2.35 -8.25
C ALA A 73 4.66 -3.21 -7.69
N ASP A 74 4.99 -3.10 -6.40
CA ASP A 74 5.96 -3.98 -5.75
C ASP A 74 5.48 -5.43 -5.73
N GLU A 75 4.17 -5.64 -5.57
CA GLU A 75 3.57 -6.96 -5.61
C GLU A 75 3.55 -7.53 -7.02
N GLU A 76 3.00 -6.78 -7.97
CA GLU A 76 2.77 -7.25 -9.33
C GLU A 76 4.07 -7.42 -10.13
N SER A 77 5.07 -6.57 -9.89
CA SER A 77 6.33 -6.60 -10.65
C SER A 77 7.37 -7.52 -10.05
N ASP A 78 7.31 -7.79 -8.74
CA ASP A 78 8.34 -8.55 -8.03
C ASP A 78 7.78 -9.71 -7.21
N LEU A 79 6.94 -9.44 -6.19
CA LEU A 79 6.50 -10.49 -5.27
C LEU A 79 5.79 -11.63 -6.00
N PHE A 80 4.79 -11.33 -6.84
CA PHE A 80 4.00 -12.34 -7.52
C PHE A 80 4.84 -13.18 -8.50
N PRO A 81 5.67 -12.60 -9.40
CA PRO A 81 6.59 -13.39 -10.21
C PRO A 81 7.54 -14.26 -9.40
N LEU A 82 8.12 -13.75 -8.32
CA LEU A 82 9.02 -14.52 -7.44
C LEU A 82 8.29 -15.68 -6.77
N MET A 83 7.04 -15.47 -6.35
CA MET A 83 6.23 -16.52 -5.72
C MET A 83 5.85 -17.61 -6.72
N LEU A 84 5.56 -17.27 -7.97
CA LEU A 84 5.33 -18.24 -9.05
C LEU A 84 6.60 -19.05 -9.37
N GLU A 85 7.79 -18.46 -9.24
CA GLU A 85 9.06 -19.15 -9.47
C GLU A 85 9.46 -20.07 -8.31
N ARG A 86 9.17 -19.66 -7.06
CA ARG A 86 9.68 -20.32 -5.85
C ARG A 86 8.72 -21.31 -5.20
N CYS A 87 7.43 -21.24 -5.50
CA CYS A 87 6.42 -22.16 -4.94
C CYS A 87 6.21 -23.37 -5.86
N ASP A 88 5.82 -24.48 -5.26
CA ASP A 88 5.41 -25.67 -6.00
C ASP A 88 4.06 -25.42 -6.69
N PRO A 89 3.86 -25.84 -7.95
CA PRO A 89 2.55 -25.80 -8.61
C PRO A 89 1.40 -26.38 -7.79
N ASP A 90 1.66 -27.39 -6.94
CA ASP A 90 0.64 -28.00 -6.08
C ASP A 90 0.16 -27.07 -4.93
N GLU A 91 0.84 -25.96 -4.67
CA GLU A 91 0.46 -24.95 -3.67
C GLU A 91 -0.65 -23.99 -4.17
N GLU A 92 -1.13 -24.15 -5.42
CA GLU A 92 -2.20 -23.36 -6.06
C GLU A 92 -1.99 -21.82 -5.98
N ILE A 93 -0.73 -21.38 -5.92
CA ILE A 93 -0.37 -19.97 -5.74
C ILE A 93 -0.82 -19.10 -6.91
N ASP A 94 -0.88 -19.68 -8.11
CA ASP A 94 -1.29 -19.03 -9.35
C ASP A 94 -2.75 -18.54 -9.29
N LYS A 95 -3.65 -19.35 -8.73
CA LYS A 95 -5.06 -18.99 -8.57
C LYS A 95 -5.22 -17.85 -7.57
N MET A 96 -4.43 -17.89 -6.49
CA MET A 96 -4.40 -16.85 -5.48
C MET A 96 -3.92 -15.52 -6.07
N ILE A 97 -2.79 -15.54 -6.79
CA ILE A 97 -2.23 -14.36 -7.47
C ILE A 97 -3.22 -13.80 -8.50
N THR A 98 -3.86 -14.65 -9.30
CA THR A 98 -4.85 -14.22 -10.29
C THR A 98 -6.00 -13.44 -9.64
N ARG A 99 -6.43 -13.87 -8.45
CA ARG A 99 -7.46 -13.19 -7.67
C ARG A 99 -6.96 -11.86 -7.11
N LEU A 100 -5.77 -11.82 -6.51
CA LEU A 100 -5.15 -10.59 -5.99
C LEU A 100 -5.02 -9.53 -7.09
N GLN A 101 -4.50 -9.91 -8.27
CA GLN A 101 -4.41 -9.02 -9.42
C GLN A 101 -5.77 -8.47 -9.88
N ALA A 102 -6.86 -9.23 -9.71
CA ALA A 102 -8.19 -8.72 -10.02
C ALA A 102 -8.65 -7.66 -9.02
N ASP A 103 -8.43 -7.90 -7.73
CA ASP A 103 -8.71 -6.95 -6.65
C ASP A 103 -7.84 -5.68 -6.81
N HIS A 104 -6.56 -5.81 -7.18
CA HIS A 104 -5.64 -4.68 -7.42
C HIS A 104 -6.10 -3.78 -8.56
N ARG A 105 -6.59 -4.35 -9.67
CA ARG A 105 -7.14 -3.56 -10.78
C ARG A 105 -8.32 -2.68 -10.35
N HIS A 106 -9.16 -3.18 -9.43
CA HIS A 106 -10.26 -2.39 -8.88
C HIS A 106 -9.72 -1.30 -7.96
N ALA A 107 -8.79 -1.65 -7.05
CA ALA A 107 -8.15 -0.68 -6.15
C ALA A 107 -7.50 0.48 -6.93
N ILE A 108 -6.70 0.20 -7.96
CA ILE A 108 -6.04 1.23 -8.79
C ILE A 108 -7.07 2.09 -9.52
N GLY A 109 -8.12 1.48 -10.08
CA GLY A 109 -9.16 2.19 -10.82
C GLY A 109 -9.98 3.14 -9.94
N ASP A 110 -10.31 2.71 -8.72
CA ASP A 110 -11.22 3.42 -7.84
C ASP A 110 -10.51 4.45 -6.94
N SER A 111 -9.24 4.22 -6.59
CA SER A 111 -8.48 5.06 -5.64
C SER A 111 -8.53 6.58 -5.94
N PRO A 112 -8.40 7.06 -7.20
CA PRO A 112 -8.50 8.49 -7.48
C PRO A 112 -9.88 9.08 -7.16
N ALA A 113 -10.95 8.32 -7.41
CA ALA A 113 -12.31 8.76 -7.11
C ALA A 113 -12.57 8.77 -5.61
N ILE A 114 -12.11 7.75 -4.88
CA ILE A 114 -12.20 7.68 -3.42
C ILE A 114 -11.42 8.83 -2.77
N ALA A 115 -10.20 9.10 -3.22
CA ALA A 115 -9.41 10.23 -2.72
C ALA A 115 -10.11 11.58 -2.97
N ALA A 116 -10.77 11.76 -4.12
CA ALA A 116 -11.52 12.98 -4.41
C ALA A 116 -12.73 13.15 -3.47
N LEU A 117 -13.45 12.07 -3.14
CA LEU A 117 -14.54 12.10 -2.15
C LEU A 117 -14.02 12.48 -0.77
N ILE A 118 -12.92 11.88 -0.33
CA ILE A 118 -12.28 12.16 0.96
C ILE A 118 -11.90 13.65 1.09
N VAL A 119 -11.26 14.21 0.06
CA VAL A 119 -10.88 15.64 0.05
C VAL A 119 -12.11 16.56 -0.01
N ALA A 120 -13.12 16.21 -0.81
CA ALA A 120 -14.33 17.02 -0.93
C ALA A 120 -15.10 17.14 0.40
N GLN A 121 -15.12 16.06 1.19
CA GLN A 121 -15.71 16.05 2.53
C GLN A 121 -14.97 16.98 3.50
N ALA A 122 -13.65 17.10 3.35
CA ALA A 122 -12.81 18.00 4.15
C ALA A 122 -13.11 19.48 3.88
N ASP A 123 -13.30 19.81 2.60
CA ASP A 123 -13.47 21.19 2.13
C ASP A 123 -14.90 21.72 2.29
N ARG A 124 -15.90 20.84 2.40
CA ARG A 124 -17.32 21.22 2.42
C ARG A 124 -18.14 20.36 3.38
N LYS A 125 -18.96 21.04 4.19
CA LYS A 125 -19.97 20.48 5.11
C LYS A 125 -21.14 19.75 4.42
N LYS A 126 -21.01 19.28 3.17
CA LYS A 126 -22.08 18.52 2.53
C LYS A 126 -21.87 17.04 2.85
N PRO A 127 -22.89 16.36 3.39
CA PRO A 127 -22.78 14.94 3.67
C PRO A 127 -22.54 14.16 2.37
N LEU A 128 -21.80 13.06 2.48
CA LEU A 128 -21.66 12.06 1.42
C LEU A 128 -23.06 11.59 0.99
N SER A 129 -23.25 11.38 -0.31
CA SER A 129 -24.48 10.76 -0.79
C SER A 129 -24.47 9.26 -0.47
N GLU A 130 -25.65 8.62 -0.45
CA GLU A 130 -25.76 7.16 -0.27
C GLU A 130 -24.91 6.39 -1.30
N THR A 131 -24.86 6.88 -2.54
CA THR A 131 -24.03 6.31 -3.61
C THR A 131 -22.53 6.47 -3.33
N ASP A 132 -22.11 7.59 -2.76
CA ASP A 132 -20.69 7.81 -2.41
C ASP A 132 -20.30 6.92 -1.23
N CYS A 133 -21.17 6.82 -0.22
CA CYS A 133 -20.99 5.91 0.91
C CYS A 133 -20.87 4.45 0.45
N ALA A 134 -21.72 4.01 -0.48
CA ALA A 134 -21.65 2.66 -1.03
C ALA A 134 -20.30 2.40 -1.73
N LYS A 135 -19.84 3.31 -2.60
CA LYS A 135 -18.54 3.18 -3.28
C LYS A 135 -17.37 3.12 -2.32
N MET A 136 -17.37 3.97 -1.31
CA MET A 136 -16.33 4.00 -0.27
C MET A 136 -16.32 2.70 0.54
N SER A 137 -17.50 2.19 0.91
CA SER A 137 -17.64 0.92 1.63
C SER A 137 -17.19 -0.27 0.80
N ASP A 138 -17.54 -0.30 -0.48
CA ASP A 138 -17.15 -1.37 -1.40
C ASP A 138 -15.63 -1.38 -1.57
N PHE A 139 -15.01 -0.22 -1.80
CA PHE A 139 -13.56 -0.08 -1.88
C PHE A 139 -12.86 -0.64 -0.64
N ALA A 140 -13.28 -0.20 0.56
CA ALA A 140 -12.68 -0.64 1.81
C ALA A 140 -12.90 -2.14 2.07
N THR A 141 -14.03 -2.69 1.63
CA THR A 141 -14.33 -4.12 1.71
C THR A 141 -13.42 -4.94 0.79
N HIS A 142 -13.24 -4.50 -0.46
CA HIS A 142 -12.34 -5.16 -1.40
C HIS A 142 -10.89 -5.14 -0.90
N ALA A 143 -10.41 -3.97 -0.46
CA ALA A 143 -9.08 -3.80 0.11
C ALA A 143 -8.81 -4.80 1.25
N ARG A 144 -9.73 -4.88 2.23
CA ARG A 144 -9.60 -5.83 3.35
C ARG A 144 -9.55 -7.29 2.91
N ARG A 145 -10.24 -7.67 1.84
CA ARG A 145 -10.28 -9.06 1.37
C ARG A 145 -8.94 -9.51 0.81
N HIS A 146 -8.26 -8.68 0.02
CA HIS A 146 -6.92 -9.03 -0.49
C HIS A 146 -5.87 -8.96 0.63
N LEU A 147 -5.94 -7.96 1.51
CA LEU A 147 -5.02 -7.85 2.65
C LEU A 147 -5.07 -9.06 3.59
N ILE A 148 -6.25 -9.65 3.80
CA ILE A 148 -6.37 -10.89 4.59
C ILE A 148 -5.59 -12.02 3.91
N LEU A 149 -5.76 -12.18 2.60
CA LEU A 149 -5.11 -13.23 1.83
C LEU A 149 -3.59 -13.05 1.82
N GLU A 150 -3.12 -11.83 1.64
CA GLU A 150 -1.70 -11.52 1.60
C GLU A 150 -1.03 -11.71 2.95
N ASN A 151 -1.64 -11.18 4.02
CA ASN A 151 -1.07 -11.30 5.36
C ASN A 151 -1.16 -12.71 5.94
N ALA A 152 -2.22 -13.46 5.66
CA ALA A 152 -2.42 -14.79 6.22
C ALA A 152 -1.70 -15.89 5.41
N ILE A 153 -1.50 -15.70 4.11
CA ILE A 153 -0.99 -16.74 3.22
C ILE A 153 0.25 -16.28 2.45
N LEU A 154 0.14 -15.22 1.65
CA LEU A 154 1.21 -14.84 0.71
C LEU A 154 2.51 -14.45 1.42
N LEU A 155 2.47 -13.49 2.35
CA LEU A 155 3.66 -13.01 3.05
C LEU A 155 4.31 -14.09 3.93
N PRO A 156 3.57 -14.91 4.70
CA PRO A 156 4.16 -16.05 5.40
C PRO A 156 4.86 -17.04 4.45
N LEU A 157 4.25 -17.36 3.31
CA LEU A 157 4.84 -18.26 2.33
C LEU A 157 6.07 -17.63 1.69
N ALA A 158 6.01 -16.34 1.34
CA ALA A 158 7.15 -15.59 0.81
C ALA A 158 8.34 -15.60 1.76
N ARG A 159 8.11 -15.40 3.06
CA ARG A 159 9.17 -15.52 4.09
C ARG A 159 9.79 -16.92 4.15
N ALA A 160 9.02 -17.97 3.87
CA ALA A 160 9.49 -19.34 3.88
C ALA A 160 10.23 -19.75 2.58
N ARG A 161 9.89 -19.13 1.44
CA ARG A 161 10.33 -19.56 0.10
C ARG A 161 11.36 -18.65 -0.54
N LEU A 162 11.30 -17.34 -0.31
CA LEU A 162 12.19 -16.38 -0.96
C LEU A 162 13.60 -16.47 -0.37
N THR A 163 14.58 -16.50 -1.26
CA THR A 163 15.99 -16.50 -0.89
C THR A 163 16.46 -15.08 -0.56
N LYS A 164 17.63 -14.97 0.08
CA LYS A 164 18.27 -13.67 0.33
C LYS A 164 18.47 -12.87 -0.97
N ALA A 165 18.85 -13.53 -2.07
CA ALA A 165 19.06 -12.89 -3.36
C ALA A 165 17.76 -12.34 -3.95
N ASP A 166 16.64 -13.06 -3.77
CA ASP A 166 15.32 -12.58 -4.22
C ASP A 166 14.93 -11.30 -3.46
N LEU A 167 15.10 -11.31 -2.14
CA LEU A 167 14.80 -10.17 -1.28
C LEU A 167 15.69 -8.96 -1.59
N GLU A 168 16.99 -9.16 -1.83
CA GLU A 168 17.90 -8.08 -2.22
C GLU A 168 17.52 -7.45 -3.57
N LYS A 169 17.14 -8.26 -4.55
CA LYS A 169 16.68 -7.79 -5.85
C LYS A 169 15.37 -7.01 -5.73
N MET A 170 14.38 -7.56 -5.03
CA MET A 170 13.11 -6.91 -4.78
C MET A 170 13.29 -5.56 -4.08
N ARG A 171 14.15 -5.52 -3.05
CA ARG A 171 14.52 -4.31 -2.32
C ARG A 171 15.06 -3.22 -3.26
N ALA A 172 15.96 -3.59 -4.18
CA ALA A 172 16.53 -2.64 -5.13
C ALA A 172 15.45 -2.04 -6.06
N HIS A 173 14.55 -2.86 -6.58
CA HIS A 173 13.44 -2.40 -7.42
C HIS A 173 12.45 -1.51 -6.65
N MET A 174 12.15 -1.83 -5.39
CA MET A 174 11.29 -1.01 -4.53
C MET A 174 11.87 0.39 -4.30
N LEU A 175 13.19 0.48 -4.12
CA LEU A 175 13.91 1.74 -3.97
C LEU A 175 13.90 2.54 -5.29
N GLU A 176 14.15 1.87 -6.42
CA GLU A 176 14.11 2.48 -7.76
C GLU A 176 12.74 3.07 -8.07
N ARG A 177 11.65 2.33 -7.85
CA ARG A 177 10.27 2.82 -8.02
C ARG A 177 9.94 4.04 -7.17
N ARG A 178 10.70 4.23 -6.08
CA ARG A 178 10.57 5.37 -5.16
C ARG A 178 11.63 6.45 -5.40
N GLY A 179 12.36 6.39 -6.52
CA GLY A 179 13.31 7.41 -6.96
C GLY A 179 14.66 7.37 -6.23
N GLN A 180 14.96 6.30 -5.50
CA GLN A 180 16.27 6.07 -4.88
C GLN A 180 17.04 5.09 -5.78
N ALA A 181 17.89 5.62 -6.66
CA ALA A 181 18.81 4.79 -7.41
C ALA A 181 19.71 4.03 -6.43
N THR A 182 19.71 2.69 -6.50
CA THR A 182 20.68 1.89 -5.76
C THR A 182 22.06 2.13 -6.37
N GLU A 183 22.91 2.94 -5.73
CA GLU A 183 24.33 3.01 -6.05
C GLU A 183 24.99 1.67 -5.68
N GLN A 184 24.88 0.66 -6.54
CA GLN A 184 25.64 -0.57 -6.46
C GLN A 184 26.11 -0.95 -7.87
N GLY A 185 27.26 -0.40 -8.26
CA GLY A 185 27.87 -0.72 -9.56
C GLY A 185 29.17 0.03 -9.90
N ALA A 186 29.88 0.62 -8.95
CA ALA A 186 31.11 1.38 -9.25
C ALA A 186 32.23 1.18 -8.23
N GLU A 187 32.49 -0.05 -7.80
CA GLU A 187 33.80 -0.43 -7.26
C GLU A 187 34.14 -1.81 -7.80
N HIS A 188 34.82 -1.89 -8.95
CA HIS A 188 35.74 -2.97 -9.38
C HIS A 188 36.35 -2.55 -10.73
N ALA A 189 37.20 -1.53 -10.68
CA ALA A 189 38.20 -1.24 -11.71
C ALA A 189 39.33 -0.43 -11.05
N GLY A 190 40.22 -1.15 -10.39
CA GLY A 190 41.51 -0.69 -9.88
C GLY A 190 42.56 -1.74 -10.17
#